data_AF-A0A9J8BP80-F1
#
_entry.id   AF-A0A9J8BP80-F1
#
_cell.length_a   1.000
_cell.length_b   1.000
_cell.length_c   1.000
_cell.angle_alpha   90.00
_cell.angle_beta   90.00
_cell.angle_gamma   90.00
#
_symmetry.space_group_name_H-M   'P 1'
#
loop_
_entity.id
_entity.type
_entity.pdbx_description
1 polymer ?
#
loop_
_entity_poly.entity_id
_entity_poly.type
_entity_poly.pdbx_seq_one_letter_code
_entity_poly.pdbx_strand_id
1 'polypeptide(L)'
;MAEHTASICNRTDEQQASHSVQEKGFHISGLCVYSGRPGKSHKPKEIMRWKRRQRYCSVALFLIGLVFAGGLVIQGQWPSQITKEKSAAQELQTMKTFSNLTMLKTTKLQEFEQSLSPLNSNENVILALDESLQQELESSLLSNISLSEEMTAARILREEPYEYILNEPNACLLRAPFLVLLIEVEPKKTAARDAIRKTWANESVAGGLGLIRLFIIGVNQDTQRNDSILQQTIEEESHRYHDIIQQDYRDTYNNLTLKTLMGMYWITKYCPEAKYVMKTDSDMFVNTEYLIEKLLKPRGQPTQKYFTGLHMLDFSPNRNKESKWYMPQEVYPGSRYPTFCSGTGYVFSGDLAQRIYVASLIIPRLHLEDVYVGICLAKLKIEPTPPPNELLFNHWRVPYSSCRYSNLITSHGIHPNEIIQYWQHLQSNKHNPCQTTW
;
A
#
# COMPACT_ATOMS: atom_id res chain seq x y z
N MET A 1 41.27 -44.18 16.47
CA MET A 1 39.85 -44.18 16.06
C MET A 1 39.57 -42.78 15.54
N ALA A 2 40.13 -42.44 14.37
CA ALA A 2 39.51 -42.57 13.04
C ALA A 2 38.23 -41.70 12.96
N GLU A 3 38.34 -40.44 12.52
CA GLU A 3 38.29 -39.97 11.10
C GLU A 3 36.83 -39.70 10.67
N HIS A 4 36.39 -38.67 9.94
CA HIS A 4 36.95 -37.66 9.01
C HIS A 4 35.89 -36.52 8.95
N THR A 5 36.16 -35.20 8.99
CA THR A 5 36.76 -34.24 8.02
C THR A 5 36.33 -34.30 6.55
N ALA A 6 35.92 -33.10 6.05
CA ALA A 6 36.07 -32.57 4.69
C ALA A 6 35.15 -33.18 3.60
N SER A 7 34.80 -32.56 2.45
CA SER A 7 34.99 -31.24 1.83
C SER A 7 34.34 -31.34 0.43
N ILE A 8 33.74 -30.24 -0.05
CA ILE A 8 33.73 -29.68 -1.42
C ILE A 8 33.98 -30.63 -2.62
N CYS A 9 33.09 -30.59 -3.64
CA CYS A 9 33.51 -30.45 -5.04
C CYS A 9 32.38 -30.05 -6.02
N ASN A 10 32.70 -29.06 -6.86
CA ASN A 10 32.05 -28.66 -8.11
C ASN A 10 32.54 -29.53 -9.28
N ARG A 11 31.69 -29.82 -10.29
CA ARG A 11 31.97 -29.84 -11.77
C ARG A 11 30.82 -30.55 -12.53
N THR A 12 30.08 -29.86 -13.41
CA THR A 12 30.18 -29.70 -14.89
C THR A 12 29.70 -30.88 -15.76
N ASP A 13 28.69 -30.57 -16.58
CA ASP A 13 28.44 -30.87 -18.01
C ASP A 13 28.12 -32.27 -18.58
N GLU A 14 27.09 -32.23 -19.46
CA GLU A 14 26.73 -33.08 -20.63
C GLU A 14 26.34 -34.56 -20.38
N GLN A 15 25.43 -35.23 -21.09
CA GLN A 15 24.72 -35.01 -22.37
C GLN A 15 23.48 -35.94 -22.44
N GLN A 16 22.60 -35.68 -23.41
CA GLN A 16 21.39 -36.43 -23.77
C GLN A 16 21.60 -37.94 -24.03
N ALA A 17 20.60 -38.77 -23.69
CA ALA A 17 20.05 -39.79 -24.60
C ALA A 17 18.77 -40.43 -24.05
N SER A 18 17.75 -40.44 -24.91
CA SER A 18 16.52 -41.25 -24.85
C SER A 18 16.81 -42.75 -24.92
N HIS A 19 16.06 -43.58 -24.19
CA HIS A 19 15.53 -44.85 -24.71
C HIS A 19 14.44 -45.42 -23.79
N SER A 20 13.28 -45.68 -24.38
CA SER A 20 12.21 -46.58 -23.89
C SER A 20 12.61 -48.04 -24.06
N VAL A 21 12.15 -48.94 -23.17
CA VAL A 21 11.65 -50.33 -23.36
C VAL A 21 11.42 -50.88 -21.93
N GLN A 22 10.18 -51.03 -21.45
CA GLN A 22 9.30 -52.22 -21.51
C GLN A 22 9.67 -53.35 -20.53
N GLU A 23 8.87 -53.55 -19.48
CA GLU A 23 8.71 -54.85 -18.78
C GLU A 23 7.33 -54.97 -18.10
N LYS A 24 6.51 -55.90 -18.64
CA LYS A 24 5.83 -57.02 -17.95
C LYS A 24 5.32 -56.73 -16.51
N GLY A 25 4.03 -56.76 -16.19
CA GLY A 25 3.06 -57.83 -16.47
C GLY A 25 2.94 -58.76 -15.26
N PHE A 26 2.01 -58.47 -14.34
CA PHE A 26 1.48 -59.44 -13.37
C PHE A 26 -0.03 -59.24 -13.20
N HIS A 27 -0.76 -60.33 -13.40
CA HIS A 27 -2.21 -60.49 -13.38
C HIS A 27 -2.54 -61.48 -12.25
N ILE A 28 -3.54 -61.20 -11.39
CA ILE A 28 -4.52 -62.12 -10.74
C ILE A 28 -5.58 -61.19 -10.09
N SER A 29 -6.70 -60.86 -10.75
CA SER A 29 -8.03 -61.53 -10.78
C SER A 29 -8.98 -61.17 -9.64
N GLY A 30 -10.16 -60.65 -10.00
CA GLY A 30 -11.31 -60.44 -9.13
C GLY A 30 -12.44 -59.69 -9.85
N LEU A 31 -13.26 -60.42 -10.61
CA LEU A 31 -14.45 -60.00 -11.36
C LEU A 31 -15.48 -59.25 -10.47
N CYS A 32 -16.30 -58.31 -10.94
CA CYS A 32 -17.37 -58.52 -11.94
C CYS A 32 -17.88 -57.18 -12.51
N VAL A 33 -17.92 -57.07 -13.84
CA VAL A 33 -18.67 -56.07 -14.60
C VAL A 33 -19.87 -56.77 -15.21
N TYR A 34 -21.08 -56.29 -14.93
CA TYR A 34 -22.26 -56.61 -15.74
C TYR A 34 -22.65 -55.37 -16.53
N SER A 35 -22.56 -55.51 -17.85
CA SER A 35 -23.08 -54.58 -18.85
C SER A 35 -24.52 -54.98 -19.22
N GLY A 36 -25.42 -54.00 -19.27
CA GLY A 36 -26.80 -54.20 -19.74
C GLY A 36 -27.38 -52.88 -20.25
N ARG A 37 -27.57 -52.78 -21.57
CA ARG A 37 -28.26 -51.67 -22.26
C ARG A 37 -29.80 -51.89 -22.26
N PRO A 38 -30.60 -50.86 -22.61
CA PRO A 38 -31.79 -50.48 -21.84
C PRO A 38 -33.10 -51.13 -22.33
N GLY A 39 -33.95 -51.49 -21.37
CA GLY A 39 -35.35 -51.84 -21.59
C GLY A 39 -36.27 -50.61 -21.47
N LYS A 40 -37.08 -50.39 -22.51
CA LYS A 40 -38.17 -49.40 -22.56
C LYS A 40 -39.24 -49.72 -21.50
N SER A 41 -39.72 -48.73 -20.76
CA SER A 41 -41.08 -48.77 -20.20
C SER A 41 -41.78 -47.40 -20.32
N HIS A 42 -43.03 -47.46 -20.75
CA HIS A 42 -43.96 -46.36 -20.91
C HIS A 42 -44.42 -45.79 -19.57
N LYS A 43 -44.46 -44.44 -19.44
CA LYS A 43 -45.65 -43.63 -19.09
C LYS A 43 -45.28 -42.14 -18.85
N PRO A 44 -45.73 -41.19 -19.70
CA PRO A 44 -45.61 -39.75 -19.46
C PRO A 44 -46.99 -39.13 -19.22
N LYS A 45 -47.48 -39.09 -17.97
CA LYS A 45 -48.69 -38.32 -17.61
C LYS A 45 -48.63 -37.53 -16.30
N GLU A 46 -47.57 -37.64 -15.50
CA GLU A 46 -47.48 -36.90 -14.22
C GLU A 46 -46.63 -35.61 -14.27
N ILE A 47 -45.67 -35.49 -15.19
CA ILE A 47 -44.77 -34.34 -15.26
C ILE A 47 -45.45 -33.07 -15.84
N MET A 48 -46.54 -33.21 -16.60
CA MET A 48 -47.31 -32.06 -17.11
C MET A 48 -48.33 -31.47 -16.12
N ARG A 49 -48.65 -32.16 -15.01
CA ARG A 49 -49.55 -31.61 -13.97
C ARG A 49 -48.83 -30.64 -13.02
N TRP A 50 -47.51 -30.78 -12.86
CA TRP A 50 -46.72 -29.92 -11.97
C TRP A 50 -46.44 -28.53 -12.59
N LYS A 51 -46.14 -28.47 -13.89
CA LYS A 51 -45.90 -27.21 -14.62
C LYS A 51 -47.16 -26.33 -14.81
N ARG A 52 -48.38 -26.88 -14.63
CA ARG A 52 -49.63 -26.11 -14.70
C ARG A 52 -50.01 -25.47 -13.36
N ARG A 53 -49.70 -26.10 -12.21
CA ARG A 53 -49.96 -25.54 -10.86
C ARG A 53 -49.07 -24.35 -10.50
N GLN A 54 -47.82 -24.31 -10.98
CA GLN A 54 -46.90 -23.21 -10.67
C GLN A 54 -47.27 -21.89 -11.36
N ARG A 55 -47.93 -21.94 -12.54
CA ARG A 55 -48.37 -20.74 -13.26
C ARG A 55 -49.61 -20.07 -12.63
N TYR A 56 -50.49 -20.83 -11.99
CA TYR A 56 -51.66 -20.26 -11.31
C TYR A 56 -51.32 -19.60 -9.95
N CYS A 57 -50.31 -20.10 -9.22
CA CYS A 57 -49.83 -19.44 -7.99
C CYS A 57 -49.15 -18.08 -8.25
N SER A 58 -48.38 -17.94 -9.33
CA SER A 58 -47.71 -16.67 -9.64
C SER A 58 -48.67 -15.58 -10.13
N VAL A 59 -49.75 -15.95 -10.84
CA VAL A 59 -50.78 -14.99 -11.28
C VAL A 59 -51.70 -14.59 -10.11
N ALA A 60 -52.02 -15.51 -9.20
CA ALA A 60 -52.81 -15.20 -8.00
C ALA A 60 -52.07 -14.25 -7.04
N LEU A 61 -50.76 -14.43 -6.83
CA LEU A 61 -49.94 -13.54 -6.00
C LEU A 61 -49.76 -12.14 -6.61
N PHE A 62 -49.68 -12.05 -7.94
CA PHE A 62 -49.59 -10.77 -8.65
C PHE A 62 -50.91 -9.97 -8.60
N LEU A 63 -52.06 -10.66 -8.68
CA LEU A 63 -53.39 -10.04 -8.56
C LEU A 63 -53.71 -9.60 -7.12
N ILE A 64 -53.26 -10.35 -6.09
CA ILE A 64 -53.38 -9.93 -4.68
C ILE A 64 -52.53 -8.68 -4.40
N GLY A 65 -51.34 -8.56 -5.01
CA GLY A 65 -50.49 -7.37 -4.91
C GLY A 65 -51.12 -6.12 -5.54
N LEU A 66 -51.84 -6.27 -6.66
CA LEU A 66 -52.55 -5.16 -7.32
C LEU A 66 -53.81 -4.71 -6.55
N VAL A 67 -54.49 -5.61 -5.84
CA VAL A 67 -55.62 -5.26 -4.96
C VAL A 67 -55.15 -4.54 -3.69
N PHE A 68 -53.98 -4.87 -3.14
CA PHE A 68 -53.38 -4.12 -2.02
C PHE A 68 -52.82 -2.76 -2.43
N ALA A 69 -52.22 -2.65 -3.63
CA ALA A 69 -51.73 -1.37 -4.16
C ALA A 69 -52.87 -0.43 -4.59
N GLY A 70 -54.00 -0.97 -5.10
CA GLY A 70 -55.19 -0.18 -5.44
C GLY A 70 -56.07 0.17 -4.24
N GLY A 71 -56.12 -0.69 -3.21
CA GLY A 71 -56.94 -0.48 -2.01
C GLY A 71 -56.41 0.60 -1.06
N LEU A 72 -55.10 0.88 -1.08
CA LEU A 72 -54.49 1.97 -0.29
C LEU A 72 -54.69 3.37 -0.91
N VAL A 73 -55.29 3.47 -2.09
CA VAL A 73 -55.49 4.75 -2.82
C VAL A 73 -56.90 5.34 -2.63
N ILE A 74 -57.85 4.63 -1.96
CA ILE A 74 -59.26 5.07 -1.90
C ILE A 74 -59.80 5.34 -0.47
N GLN A 75 -59.01 5.17 0.60
CA GLN A 75 -59.38 5.69 1.92
C GLN A 75 -58.48 6.84 2.32
N GLY A 76 -58.96 8.05 2.02
CA GLY A 76 -58.31 9.31 2.34
C GLY A 76 -58.13 9.50 3.84
N GLN A 77 -56.87 9.49 4.27
CA GLN A 77 -56.37 10.15 5.47
C GLN A 77 -54.83 10.09 5.44
N TRP A 78 -54.18 11.15 4.98
CA TRP A 78 -52.78 11.42 5.35
C TRP A 78 -52.48 12.92 5.39
N PRO A 79 -51.62 13.36 6.32
CA PRO A 79 -51.73 14.67 6.95
C PRO A 79 -50.81 15.71 6.31
N SER A 80 -51.34 16.93 6.22
CA SER A 80 -50.67 18.24 6.31
C SER A 80 -49.36 18.49 5.54
N GLN A 81 -49.43 19.49 4.67
CA GLN A 81 -48.35 20.15 3.91
C GLN A 81 -47.22 20.80 4.75
N ILE A 82 -46.92 20.35 5.97
CA ILE A 82 -45.97 21.03 6.88
C ILE A 82 -44.52 20.49 6.79
N THR A 83 -44.27 19.42 6.03
CA THR A 83 -42.93 18.79 5.97
C THR A 83 -42.15 18.97 4.66
N LYS A 84 -42.75 19.50 3.58
CA LYS A 84 -41.99 19.79 2.33
C LYS A 84 -41.36 21.18 2.29
N GLU A 85 -41.94 22.18 2.94
CA GLU A 85 -41.31 23.51 3.05
C GLU A 85 -40.10 23.52 3.98
N LYS A 86 -40.10 22.69 5.05
CA LYS A 86 -38.96 22.61 5.96
C LYS A 86 -37.72 21.95 5.33
N SER A 87 -37.90 20.94 4.46
CA SER A 87 -36.78 20.30 3.76
C SER A 87 -36.16 21.20 2.69
N ALA A 88 -36.99 21.88 1.89
CA ALA A 88 -36.50 22.80 0.86
C ALA A 88 -35.91 24.09 1.46
N ALA A 89 -36.48 24.60 2.55
CA ALA A 89 -35.89 25.73 3.27
C ALA A 89 -34.54 25.35 3.87
N GLN A 90 -34.38 24.15 4.41
CA GLN A 90 -33.13 23.68 5.04
C GLN A 90 -32.04 23.36 4.00
N GLU A 91 -32.40 22.85 2.81
CA GLU A 91 -31.49 22.70 1.66
C GLU A 91 -31.12 24.04 1.01
N LEU A 92 -32.04 24.99 0.93
CA LEU A 92 -31.76 26.34 0.44
C LEU A 92 -30.92 27.14 1.44
N GLN A 93 -31.11 26.92 2.75
CA GLN A 93 -30.28 27.52 3.78
C GLN A 93 -28.87 26.96 3.72
N THR A 94 -28.68 25.63 3.63
CA THR A 94 -27.35 25.01 3.50
C THR A 94 -26.65 25.37 2.19
N MET A 95 -27.36 25.50 1.06
CA MET A 95 -26.78 26.01 -0.18
C MET A 95 -26.41 27.49 -0.08
N LYS A 96 -27.20 28.32 0.62
CA LYS A 96 -26.86 29.72 0.88
C LYS A 96 -25.70 29.86 1.87
N THR A 97 -25.59 29.02 2.90
CA THR A 97 -24.41 29.02 3.79
C THR A 97 -23.18 28.54 3.05
N PHE A 98 -23.28 27.51 2.21
CA PHE A 98 -22.17 27.01 1.41
C PHE A 98 -21.71 28.05 0.39
N SER A 99 -22.64 28.71 -0.30
CA SER A 99 -22.37 29.82 -1.22
C SER A 99 -21.76 31.02 -0.50
N ASN A 100 -22.24 31.37 0.70
CA ASN A 100 -21.66 32.47 1.48
C ASN A 100 -20.27 32.12 2.03
N LEU A 101 -20.01 30.85 2.37
CA LEU A 101 -18.69 30.36 2.80
C LEU A 101 -17.68 30.33 1.65
N THR A 102 -18.10 29.96 0.44
CA THR A 102 -17.24 30.02 -0.75
C THR A 102 -16.99 31.45 -1.18
N MET A 103 -17.99 32.34 -1.11
CA MET A 103 -17.83 33.77 -1.38
C MET A 103 -16.91 34.44 -0.34
N LEU A 104 -17.11 34.19 0.96
CA LEU A 104 -16.24 34.72 2.03
C LEU A 104 -14.79 34.22 1.91
N LYS A 105 -14.58 32.98 1.43
CA LYS A 105 -13.24 32.45 1.11
C LYS A 105 -12.62 33.13 -0.10
N THR A 106 -13.39 33.40 -1.16
CA THR A 106 -12.88 34.09 -2.36
C THR A 106 -12.61 35.58 -2.09
N THR A 107 -13.43 36.25 -1.28
CA THR A 107 -13.18 37.64 -0.87
C THR A 107 -11.94 37.76 0.01
N LYS A 108 -11.72 36.81 0.94
CA LYS A 108 -10.48 36.77 1.73
C LYS A 108 -9.23 36.42 0.92
N LEU A 109 -9.35 35.59 -0.12
CA LEU A 109 -8.26 35.30 -1.06
C LEU A 109 -7.93 36.53 -1.93
N GLN A 110 -8.93 37.28 -2.37
CA GLN A 110 -8.73 38.53 -3.14
C GLN A 110 -8.19 39.69 -2.28
N GLU A 111 -8.59 39.80 -1.00
CA GLU A 111 -7.99 40.75 -0.06
C GLU A 111 -6.53 40.40 0.26
N PHE A 112 -6.17 39.11 0.21
CA PHE A 112 -4.79 38.63 0.41
C PHE A 112 -3.90 38.86 -0.83
N GLU A 113 -4.45 38.77 -2.04
CA GLU A 113 -3.73 39.07 -3.28
C GLU A 113 -3.51 40.59 -3.49
N GLN A 114 -4.37 41.45 -2.95
CA GLN A 114 -4.23 42.91 -3.07
C GLN A 114 -3.23 43.54 -2.08
N SER A 115 -2.70 42.79 -1.09
CA SER A 115 -1.75 43.33 -0.10
C SER A 115 -0.28 43.07 -0.41
N LEU A 116 0.06 42.49 -1.57
CA LEU A 116 1.44 42.17 -1.95
C LEU A 116 1.99 43.19 -2.96
N SER A 117 2.64 44.24 -2.45
CA SER A 117 3.63 45.02 -3.19
C SER A 117 5.05 44.53 -2.83
N PRO A 118 6.03 44.60 -3.74
CA PRO A 118 7.30 43.90 -3.56
C PRO A 118 8.25 44.71 -2.67
N LEU A 119 8.62 44.16 -1.52
CA LEU A 119 9.67 44.72 -0.67
C LEU A 119 10.65 43.63 -0.20
N ASN A 120 11.92 44.03 -0.24
CA ASN A 120 13.14 43.25 -0.05
C ASN A 120 13.36 42.72 1.36
N SER A 121 14.11 41.61 1.41
CA SER A 121 15.05 41.16 2.45
C SER A 121 14.56 41.07 3.91
N ASN A 122 14.62 39.83 4.41
CA ASN A 122 14.70 39.43 5.82
C ASN A 122 13.58 39.93 6.74
N GLU A 123 12.52 39.12 6.90
CA GLU A 123 11.96 38.78 8.22
C GLU A 123 10.89 37.67 8.12
N ASN A 124 10.79 36.91 9.20
CA ASN A 124 10.03 35.68 9.37
C ASN A 124 8.52 35.87 9.15
N VAL A 125 7.92 35.04 8.29
CA VAL A 125 6.47 34.81 8.26
C VAL A 125 6.20 33.31 8.20
N ILE A 126 6.41 32.64 9.33
CA ILE A 126 5.65 31.45 9.71
C ILE A 126 5.24 31.65 11.16
N LEU A 127 4.07 32.25 11.37
CA LEU A 127 3.32 32.09 12.62
C LEU A 127 1.83 32.04 12.28
N ALA A 128 1.12 31.19 13.01
CA ALA A 128 -0.32 30.90 12.93
C ALA A 128 -0.76 29.81 11.92
N LEU A 129 -0.06 28.67 11.91
CA LEU A 129 -0.75 27.38 11.92
C LEU A 129 -0.59 26.78 13.32
N ASP A 130 -1.54 27.21 14.17
CA ASP A 130 -2.01 26.62 15.42
C ASP A 130 -1.01 25.86 16.33
N GLU A 131 -0.36 26.60 17.24
CA GLU A 131 0.41 26.05 18.36
C GLU A 131 -0.43 25.11 19.26
N SER A 132 -1.76 25.25 19.29
CA SER A 132 -2.62 24.41 20.13
C SER A 132 -2.82 23.00 19.57
N LEU A 133 -2.91 22.87 18.24
CA LEU A 133 -2.90 21.56 17.55
C LEU A 133 -1.55 20.86 17.70
N GLN A 134 -0.44 21.60 17.67
CA GLN A 134 0.88 21.04 17.95
C GLN A 134 1.00 20.56 19.41
N GLN A 135 0.49 21.31 20.38
CA GLN A 135 0.49 20.92 21.79
C GLN A 135 -0.41 19.72 22.10
N GLU A 136 -1.60 19.65 21.49
CA GLU A 136 -2.50 18.51 21.66
C GLU A 136 -1.94 17.24 21.01
N LEU A 137 -1.28 17.38 19.84
CA LEU A 137 -0.52 16.31 19.22
C LEU A 137 0.60 15.88 20.19
N GLU A 138 1.48 16.78 20.63
CA GLU A 138 2.58 16.52 21.59
C GLU A 138 2.12 15.75 22.84
N SER A 139 0.99 16.13 23.45
CA SER A 139 0.50 15.50 24.69
C SER A 139 -0.10 14.09 24.52
N SER A 140 -0.68 13.78 23.35
CA SER A 140 -1.26 12.45 23.07
C SER A 140 -0.21 11.44 22.56
N LEU A 141 0.95 11.92 22.11
CA LEU A 141 1.94 11.19 21.32
C LEU A 141 2.90 10.30 22.12
N LEU A 142 3.13 10.60 23.39
CA LEU A 142 4.37 10.24 24.07
C LEU A 142 4.18 9.35 25.31
N SER A 143 2.99 8.75 25.47
CA SER A 143 2.58 7.97 26.66
C SER A 143 3.48 6.78 27.05
N ASN A 144 4.53 6.46 26.28
CA ASN A 144 5.43 5.31 26.46
C ASN A 144 6.93 5.67 26.37
N ILE A 145 7.31 6.95 26.33
CA ILE A 145 8.70 7.42 26.24
C ILE A 145 9.03 8.17 27.54
N SER A 146 10.26 8.08 28.05
CA SER A 146 10.61 8.80 29.30
C SER A 146 10.56 10.31 29.07
N LEU A 147 10.18 11.08 30.10
CA LEU A 147 9.99 12.55 30.04
C LEU A 147 11.21 13.31 29.45
N SER A 148 12.45 12.79 29.60
CA SER A 148 13.64 13.41 29.00
C SER A 148 13.87 13.04 27.54
N GLU A 149 13.54 11.80 27.15
CA GLU A 149 13.53 11.36 25.74
C GLU A 149 12.41 12.11 24.99
N GLU A 150 11.29 12.40 25.66
CA GLU A 150 10.14 13.17 25.18
C GLU A 150 10.52 14.62 24.80
N MET A 151 11.18 15.33 25.72
CA MET A 151 11.69 16.68 25.48
C MET A 151 12.76 16.71 24.37
N THR A 152 13.55 15.65 24.23
CA THR A 152 14.57 15.53 23.19
C THR A 152 13.93 15.28 21.81
N ALA A 153 12.95 14.39 21.73
CA ALA A 153 12.20 14.14 20.51
C ALA A 153 11.39 15.36 20.05
N ALA A 154 10.73 16.06 20.97
CA ALA A 154 10.01 17.31 20.68
C ALA A 154 10.94 18.46 20.26
N ARG A 155 12.21 18.44 20.69
CA ARG A 155 13.23 19.39 20.22
C ARG A 155 13.75 19.03 18.82
N ILE A 156 13.97 17.74 18.55
CA ILE A 156 14.47 17.27 17.25
C ILE A 156 13.40 17.34 16.16
N LEU A 157 12.11 17.15 16.50
CA LEU A 157 10.99 17.37 15.57
C LEU A 157 10.89 18.82 15.05
N ARG A 158 11.56 19.78 15.71
CA ARG A 158 11.59 21.19 15.29
C ARG A 158 12.66 21.50 14.24
N GLU A 159 13.68 20.65 14.09
CA GLU A 159 14.75 20.85 13.10
C GLU A 159 14.71 19.73 12.06
N GLU A 160 14.24 20.06 10.86
CA GLU A 160 14.31 19.13 9.73
C GLU A 160 15.78 18.84 9.42
N PRO A 161 16.23 17.57 9.46
CA PRO A 161 17.65 17.27 9.29
C PRO A 161 18.16 17.56 7.87
N TYR A 162 17.24 17.71 6.90
CA TYR A 162 17.53 18.00 5.50
C TYR A 162 16.43 18.86 4.90
N GLU A 163 16.82 19.85 4.11
CA GLU A 163 15.90 20.75 3.43
C GLU A 163 15.17 20.04 2.29
N TYR A 164 13.91 20.41 2.08
CA TYR A 164 13.13 20.00 0.92
C TYR A 164 13.53 20.81 -0.31
N ILE A 165 13.90 20.12 -1.38
CA ILE A 165 14.00 20.67 -2.73
C ILE A 165 12.63 20.61 -3.41
N LEU A 166 11.93 19.48 -3.23
CA LEU A 166 10.55 19.24 -3.69
C LEU A 166 9.78 18.56 -2.54
N ASN A 167 8.58 19.02 -2.21
CA ASN A 167 7.89 18.60 -0.98
C ASN A 167 6.44 18.12 -1.17
N GLU A 168 5.70 18.64 -2.16
CA GLU A 168 4.27 18.31 -2.36
C GLU A 168 3.41 18.41 -1.08
N PRO A 169 3.50 19.48 -0.26
CA PRO A 169 2.89 19.55 1.08
C PRO A 169 1.36 19.43 1.06
N ASN A 170 0.75 19.61 -0.12
CA ASN A 170 -0.68 19.66 -0.30
C ASN A 170 -1.30 18.29 -0.67
N ALA A 171 -0.49 17.24 -0.86
CA ALA A 171 -0.95 15.96 -1.40
C ALA A 171 -2.10 15.32 -0.58
N CYS A 172 -2.11 15.49 0.75
CA CYS A 172 -3.15 14.94 1.62
C CYS A 172 -4.21 15.97 2.12
N LEU A 173 -4.18 17.22 1.67
CA LEU A 173 -5.03 18.29 2.24
C LEU A 173 -6.54 18.08 2.05
N LEU A 174 -6.94 17.51 0.91
CA LEU A 174 -8.36 17.45 0.53
C LEU A 174 -9.11 16.29 1.20
N ARG A 175 -8.41 15.19 1.50
CA ARG A 175 -8.99 13.99 2.11
C ARG A 175 -7.92 13.11 2.73
N ALA A 176 -8.24 12.52 3.88
CA ALA A 176 -7.47 11.43 4.46
C ALA A 176 -7.40 10.24 3.49
N PRO A 177 -6.22 9.85 3.00
CA PRO A 177 -6.09 8.70 2.12
C PRO A 177 -6.23 7.39 2.89
N PHE A 178 -6.84 6.38 2.26
CA PHE A 178 -6.85 5.02 2.80
C PHE A 178 -5.44 4.40 2.77
N LEU A 179 -4.68 4.64 1.70
CA LEU A 179 -3.33 4.13 1.52
C LEU A 179 -2.42 5.20 0.95
N VAL A 180 -1.24 5.37 1.53
CA VAL A 180 -0.13 6.13 0.93
C VAL A 180 0.96 5.15 0.51
N LEU A 181 1.44 5.26 -0.72
CA LEU A 181 2.58 4.51 -1.24
C LEU A 181 3.82 5.41 -1.18
N LEU A 182 4.76 5.09 -0.29
CA LEU A 182 6.09 5.69 -0.25
C LEU A 182 7.03 4.81 -1.08
N ILE A 183 7.39 5.32 -2.27
CA ILE A 183 8.14 4.54 -3.26
C ILE A 183 9.56 5.10 -3.34
N GLU A 184 10.52 4.35 -2.84
CA GLU A 184 11.93 4.73 -2.90
C GLU A 184 12.49 4.47 -4.30
N VAL A 185 13.02 5.54 -4.92
CA VAL A 185 13.52 5.47 -6.29
C VAL A 185 14.78 6.31 -6.46
N GLU A 186 15.76 5.85 -7.24
CA GLU A 186 16.92 6.68 -7.56
C GLU A 186 16.52 7.83 -8.50
N PRO A 187 17.16 9.01 -8.43
CA PRO A 187 16.79 10.18 -9.22
C PRO A 187 16.68 9.90 -10.73
N LYS A 188 17.65 9.16 -11.28
CA LYS A 188 17.74 8.78 -12.70
C LYS A 188 16.70 7.78 -13.20
N LYS A 189 15.93 7.13 -12.32
CA LYS A 189 15.00 6.04 -12.68
C LYS A 189 13.62 6.56 -13.14
N THR A 190 13.60 7.51 -14.08
CA THR A 190 12.35 8.09 -14.63
C THR A 190 11.43 7.03 -15.25
N ALA A 191 11.99 6.06 -15.98
CA ALA A 191 11.22 4.97 -16.58
C ALA A 191 10.52 4.09 -15.52
N ALA A 192 11.13 3.89 -14.35
CA ALA A 192 10.50 3.15 -13.27
C ALA A 192 9.32 3.95 -12.70
N ARG A 193 9.51 5.24 -12.40
CA ARG A 193 8.41 6.11 -11.93
C ARG A 193 7.24 6.12 -12.91
N ASP A 194 7.50 6.30 -14.20
CA ASP A 194 6.48 6.30 -15.25
C ASP A 194 5.73 4.95 -15.36
N ALA A 195 6.45 3.82 -15.33
CA ALA A 195 5.82 2.50 -15.33
C ALA A 195 4.91 2.31 -14.10
N ILE A 196 5.37 2.74 -12.93
CA ILE A 196 4.62 2.63 -11.66
C ILE A 196 3.35 3.49 -11.69
N ARG A 197 3.43 4.75 -12.18
CA ARG A 197 2.27 5.64 -12.37
C ARG A 197 1.20 5.02 -13.27
N LYS A 198 1.63 4.34 -14.35
CA LYS A 198 0.75 3.71 -15.34
C LYS A 198 0.16 2.38 -14.88
N THR A 199 0.61 1.84 -13.76
CA THR A 199 0.29 0.47 -13.34
C THR A 199 -0.21 0.42 -11.90
N TRP A 200 0.50 -0.27 -11.01
CA TRP A 200 0.03 -0.67 -9.70
C TRP A 200 -0.14 0.50 -8.73
N ALA A 201 0.53 1.63 -8.97
CA ALA A 201 0.37 2.81 -8.14
C ALA A 201 -0.56 3.85 -8.76
N ASN A 202 -1.29 3.51 -9.83
CA ASN A 202 -2.30 4.41 -10.37
C ASN A 202 -3.42 4.64 -9.33
N GLU A 203 -3.79 5.89 -9.07
CA GLU A 203 -4.73 6.23 -7.99
C GLU A 203 -6.12 5.62 -8.17
N SER A 204 -6.52 5.35 -9.42
CA SER A 204 -7.80 4.71 -9.74
C SER A 204 -7.91 3.27 -9.21
N VAL A 205 -6.78 2.61 -8.92
CA VAL A 205 -6.70 1.23 -8.43
C VAL A 205 -7.38 1.04 -7.08
N ALA A 206 -7.46 2.08 -6.25
CA ALA A 206 -8.09 2.00 -4.93
C ALA A 206 -9.62 2.19 -4.93
N GLY A 207 -10.27 2.25 -6.10
CA GLY A 207 -11.74 2.25 -6.20
C GLY A 207 -12.43 3.36 -5.41
N GLY A 208 -11.79 4.54 -5.29
CA GLY A 208 -12.31 5.70 -4.56
C GLY A 208 -11.92 5.79 -3.09
N LEU A 209 -11.33 4.75 -2.48
CA LEU A 209 -10.92 4.74 -1.06
C LEU A 209 -9.87 5.81 -0.71
N GLY A 210 -9.12 6.26 -1.70
CA GLY A 210 -8.02 7.19 -1.51
C GLY A 210 -6.68 6.49 -1.53
N LEU A 211 -5.95 6.71 -2.61
CA LEU A 211 -4.58 6.27 -2.80
C LEU A 211 -3.76 7.49 -3.15
N ILE A 212 -2.69 7.71 -2.41
CA ILE A 212 -1.68 8.71 -2.72
C ILE A 212 -0.39 7.98 -3.03
N ARG A 213 0.26 8.37 -4.12
CA ARG A 213 1.54 7.83 -4.55
C ARG A 213 2.59 8.92 -4.40
N LEU A 214 3.70 8.62 -3.73
CA LEU A 214 4.81 9.55 -3.55
C LEU A 214 6.12 8.85 -3.85
N PHE A 215 6.90 9.41 -4.76
CA PHE A 215 8.26 9.00 -5.04
C PHE A 215 9.21 9.75 -4.12
N ILE A 216 9.96 9.00 -3.31
CA ILE A 216 10.97 9.57 -2.41
C ILE A 216 12.32 9.47 -3.10
N ILE A 217 13.00 10.60 -3.26
CA ILE A 217 14.32 10.70 -3.89
C ILE A 217 15.24 11.59 -3.06
N GLY A 218 16.55 11.35 -3.17
CA GLY A 218 17.57 12.27 -2.67
C GLY A 218 18.28 12.99 -3.80
N VAL A 219 19.45 13.51 -3.48
CA VAL A 219 20.37 14.11 -4.44
C VAL A 219 21.53 13.17 -4.73
N ASN A 220 22.13 13.30 -5.91
CA ASN A 220 23.37 12.63 -6.25
C ASN A 220 24.32 13.60 -6.98
N GLN A 221 25.50 13.10 -7.38
CA GLN A 221 26.48 13.92 -8.10
C GLN A 221 25.95 14.47 -9.42
N ASP A 222 24.94 13.85 -10.04
CA ASP A 222 24.40 14.32 -11.32
C ASP A 222 23.29 15.35 -11.12
N THR A 223 22.47 15.25 -10.06
CA THR A 223 21.46 16.26 -9.73
C THR A 223 22.09 17.55 -9.19
N GLN A 224 23.24 17.47 -8.53
CA GLN A 224 23.91 18.62 -7.89
C GLN A 224 24.94 19.34 -8.78
N ARG A 225 25.03 19.00 -10.08
CA ARG A 225 25.87 19.75 -11.02
C ARG A 225 25.22 21.09 -11.37
N ASN A 226 26.05 22.11 -11.59
CA ASN A 226 25.60 23.34 -12.26
C ASN A 226 24.96 22.96 -13.60
N ASP A 227 23.79 23.55 -13.89
CA ASP A 227 22.98 23.25 -15.09
C ASP A 227 22.64 21.77 -15.24
N SER A 228 22.36 21.07 -14.13
CA SER A 228 21.97 19.67 -14.16
C SER A 228 20.68 19.45 -14.95
N ILE A 229 20.82 18.84 -16.13
CA ILE A 229 19.70 18.37 -16.95
C ILE A 229 18.84 17.38 -16.17
N LEU A 230 19.45 16.53 -15.33
CA LEU A 230 18.72 15.56 -14.53
C LEU A 230 17.81 16.23 -13.50
N GLN A 231 18.32 17.24 -12.79
CA GLN A 231 17.52 17.99 -11.81
C GLN A 231 16.39 18.77 -12.49
N GLN A 232 16.67 19.46 -13.61
CA GLN A 232 15.64 20.13 -14.41
C GLN A 232 14.54 19.16 -14.87
N THR A 233 14.92 17.95 -15.32
CA THR A 233 13.96 16.91 -15.70
C THR A 233 13.09 16.45 -14.53
N ILE A 234 13.67 16.34 -13.33
CA ILE A 234 12.93 15.98 -12.10
C ILE A 234 11.95 17.08 -11.70
N GLU A 235 12.35 18.34 -11.79
CA GLU A 235 11.51 19.51 -11.51
C GLU A 235 10.34 19.59 -12.49
N GLU A 236 10.59 19.41 -13.80
CA GLU A 236 9.53 19.33 -14.82
C GLU A 236 8.57 18.15 -14.57
N GLU A 237 9.11 17.01 -14.13
CA GLU A 237 8.32 15.83 -13.78
C GLU A 237 7.44 16.08 -12.55
N SER A 238 8.00 16.69 -11.49
CA SER A 238 7.25 17.08 -10.28
C SER A 238 6.17 18.10 -10.60
N HIS A 239 6.47 19.13 -11.39
CA HIS A 239 5.48 20.11 -11.84
C HIS A 239 4.33 19.45 -12.63
N ARG A 240 4.59 18.34 -13.33
CA ARG A 240 3.55 17.64 -14.10
C ARG A 240 2.71 16.71 -13.25
N TYR A 241 3.31 15.96 -12.34
CA TYR A 241 2.66 14.84 -11.65
C TYR A 241 2.38 15.07 -10.18
N HIS A 242 3.01 16.06 -9.55
CA HIS A 242 2.85 16.42 -8.14
C HIS A 242 3.02 15.24 -7.17
N ASP A 243 3.98 14.35 -7.47
CA ASP A 243 4.18 13.08 -6.74
C ASP A 243 5.64 12.79 -6.40
N ILE A 244 6.51 13.82 -6.35
CA ILE A 244 7.94 13.66 -6.02
C ILE A 244 8.28 14.46 -4.77
N ILE A 245 8.84 13.77 -3.78
CA ILE A 245 9.47 14.39 -2.62
C ILE A 245 10.98 14.20 -2.76
N GLN A 246 11.69 15.33 -2.74
CA GLN A 246 13.13 15.40 -2.84
C GLN A 246 13.70 16.19 -1.66
N GLN A 247 14.65 15.59 -0.94
CA GLN A 247 15.42 16.28 0.10
C GLN A 247 16.91 16.26 -0.22
N ASP A 248 17.66 17.23 0.32
CA ASP A 248 19.09 17.41 0.06
C ASP A 248 19.99 16.42 0.83
N TYR A 249 19.81 15.12 0.58
CA TYR A 249 20.69 14.08 1.10
C TYR A 249 21.27 13.23 -0.01
N ARG A 250 22.47 12.69 0.20
CA ARG A 250 23.13 11.85 -0.79
C ARG A 250 22.41 10.49 -0.91
N ASP A 251 21.74 10.28 -2.04
CA ASP A 251 20.97 9.06 -2.35
C ASP A 251 21.92 7.90 -2.69
N THR A 252 22.16 7.04 -1.70
CA THR A 252 23.01 5.86 -1.80
C THR A 252 22.41 4.72 -1.00
N TYR A 253 22.82 3.49 -1.30
CA TYR A 253 22.36 2.30 -0.55
C TYR A 253 22.58 2.43 0.96
N ASN A 254 23.72 2.98 1.39
CA ASN A 254 24.02 3.17 2.81
C ASN A 254 23.15 4.24 3.50
N ASN A 255 22.45 5.07 2.72
CA ASN A 255 21.55 6.11 3.20
C ASN A 255 20.07 5.75 3.00
N LEU A 256 19.73 4.49 2.69
CA LEU A 256 18.32 4.07 2.58
C LEU A 256 17.54 4.32 3.87
N THR A 257 18.17 4.11 5.03
CA THR A 257 17.53 4.42 6.31
C THR A 257 17.10 5.88 6.40
N LEU A 258 17.93 6.79 5.91
CA LEU A 258 17.58 8.20 5.89
C LEU A 258 16.38 8.44 4.97
N LYS A 259 16.40 7.85 3.78
CA LYS A 259 15.32 7.94 2.79
C LYS A 259 13.97 7.45 3.34
N THR A 260 13.97 6.33 4.07
CA THR A 260 12.76 5.82 4.71
C THR A 260 12.29 6.73 5.84
N LEU A 261 13.19 7.20 6.70
CA LEU A 261 12.83 8.12 7.79
C LEU A 261 12.27 9.44 7.26
N MET A 262 12.76 9.92 6.11
CA MET A 262 12.20 11.07 5.41
C MET A 262 10.76 10.85 4.96
N GLY A 263 10.48 9.67 4.38
CA GLY A 263 9.10 9.29 4.05
C GLY A 263 8.21 9.23 5.29
N MET A 264 8.68 8.65 6.39
CA MET A 264 7.95 8.59 7.67
C MET A 264 7.72 9.97 8.28
N TYR A 265 8.71 10.85 8.23
CA TYR A 265 8.60 12.24 8.66
C TYR A 265 7.58 13.01 7.83
N TRP A 266 7.62 12.83 6.49
CA TRP A 266 6.68 13.47 5.60
C TRP A 266 5.24 13.05 5.90
N ILE A 267 4.98 11.76 6.12
CA ILE A 267 3.65 11.29 6.54
C ILE A 267 3.24 11.94 7.86
N THR A 268 4.16 12.00 8.82
CA THR A 268 3.90 12.60 10.14
C THR A 268 3.47 14.06 10.01
N LYS A 269 4.13 14.82 9.15
CA LYS A 269 3.94 16.27 9.02
C LYS A 269 2.79 16.64 8.08
N TYR A 270 2.67 15.98 6.94
CA TYR A 270 1.79 16.38 5.85
C TYR A 270 0.63 15.42 5.61
N CYS A 271 0.63 14.23 6.23
CA CYS A 271 -0.40 13.21 6.03
C CYS A 271 -0.75 12.40 7.29
N PRO A 272 -0.96 13.03 8.46
CA PRO A 272 -1.14 12.31 9.73
C PRO A 272 -2.41 11.45 9.79
N GLU A 273 -3.41 11.77 8.95
CA GLU A 273 -4.68 11.03 8.88
C GLU A 273 -4.65 9.82 7.93
N ALA A 274 -3.51 9.52 7.30
CA ALA A 274 -3.37 8.34 6.45
C ALA A 274 -3.73 7.07 7.23
N LYS A 275 -4.62 6.23 6.68
CA LYS A 275 -5.01 5.00 7.39
C LYS A 275 -3.91 3.95 7.37
N TYR A 276 -3.34 3.72 6.19
CA TYR A 276 -2.22 2.83 5.96
C TYR A 276 -1.17 3.51 5.11
N VAL A 277 0.07 3.07 5.29
CA VAL A 277 1.23 3.46 4.48
C VAL A 277 1.95 2.20 4.06
N MET A 278 2.34 2.11 2.80
CA MET A 278 3.24 1.08 2.30
C MET A 278 4.55 1.73 1.89
N LYS A 279 5.67 1.27 2.45
CA LYS A 279 7.01 1.53 1.91
C LYS A 279 7.36 0.43 0.92
N THR A 280 7.92 0.80 -0.23
CA THR A 280 8.37 -0.16 -1.25
C THR A 280 9.43 0.46 -2.15
N ASP A 281 10.11 -0.38 -2.94
CA ASP A 281 11.16 0.05 -3.86
C ASP A 281 10.65 0.15 -5.31
N SER A 282 11.37 0.91 -6.14
CA SER A 282 11.02 1.15 -7.56
C SER A 282 11.14 -0.05 -8.51
N ASP A 283 11.76 -1.15 -8.08
CA ASP A 283 11.91 -2.40 -8.83
C ASP A 283 10.94 -3.50 -8.35
N MET A 284 9.88 -3.10 -7.66
CA MET A 284 8.82 -3.97 -7.18
C MET A 284 7.63 -4.01 -8.13
N PHE A 285 7.03 -5.18 -8.26
CA PHE A 285 5.62 -5.31 -8.63
C PHE A 285 4.79 -5.35 -7.35
N VAL A 286 3.74 -4.53 -7.27
CA VAL A 286 2.78 -4.56 -6.16
C VAL A 286 1.38 -4.86 -6.70
N ASN A 287 0.70 -5.89 -6.19
CA ASN A 287 -0.72 -6.08 -6.44
C ASN A 287 -1.54 -5.23 -5.47
N THR A 288 -1.64 -3.93 -5.76
CA THR A 288 -2.31 -2.95 -4.88
C THR A 288 -3.78 -3.28 -4.65
N GLU A 289 -4.48 -3.87 -5.64
CA GLU A 289 -5.87 -4.32 -5.48
C GLU A 289 -5.97 -5.45 -4.46
N TYR A 290 -5.09 -6.45 -4.56
CA TYR A 290 -5.05 -7.55 -3.61
C TYR A 290 -4.68 -7.05 -2.21
N LEU A 291 -3.68 -6.17 -2.11
CA LEU A 291 -3.28 -5.53 -0.85
C LEU A 291 -4.50 -4.88 -0.17
N ILE A 292 -5.22 -4.04 -0.89
CA ILE A 292 -6.39 -3.33 -0.34
C ILE A 292 -7.50 -4.32 0.00
N GLU A 293 -7.97 -5.11 -0.97
CA GLU A 293 -9.21 -5.90 -0.82
C GLU A 293 -9.05 -7.14 0.05
N LYS A 294 -7.84 -7.72 0.11
CA LYS A 294 -7.58 -8.98 0.84
C LYS A 294 -6.82 -8.81 2.13
N LEU A 295 -5.99 -7.77 2.26
CA LEU A 295 -5.20 -7.54 3.48
C LEU A 295 -5.75 -6.39 4.32
N LEU A 296 -5.99 -5.20 3.75
CA LEU A 296 -6.21 -3.99 4.56
C LEU A 296 -7.68 -3.63 4.83
N LYS A 297 -8.59 -3.97 3.90
CA LYS A 297 -10.02 -3.66 3.99
C LYS A 297 -10.87 -4.65 4.79
N PRO A 298 -10.53 -5.96 4.91
CA PRO A 298 -11.34 -6.89 5.69
C PRO A 298 -11.67 -6.37 7.10
N ARG A 299 -12.87 -6.70 7.60
CA ARG A 299 -13.32 -6.24 8.92
C ARG A 299 -12.39 -6.76 10.02
N GLY A 300 -12.12 -5.91 11.01
CA GLY A 300 -11.26 -6.25 12.15
C GLY A 300 -9.77 -6.03 11.90
N GLN A 301 -9.38 -5.54 10.71
CA GLN A 301 -7.98 -5.18 10.48
C GLN A 301 -7.55 -4.03 11.39
N PRO A 302 -6.43 -4.16 12.11
CA PRO A 302 -5.93 -3.10 12.96
C PRO A 302 -5.56 -1.87 12.13
N THR A 303 -5.91 -0.69 12.64
CA THR A 303 -5.60 0.61 12.01
C THR A 303 -4.64 1.44 12.86
N GLN A 304 -4.12 0.85 13.94
CA GLN A 304 -3.16 1.44 14.84
C GLN A 304 -2.15 0.38 15.28
N LYS A 305 -0.89 0.80 15.48
CA LYS A 305 0.20 -0.10 15.87
C LYS A 305 0.29 -1.37 15.01
N TYR A 306 -0.09 -1.26 13.74
CA TYR A 306 -0.12 -2.36 12.79
C TYR A 306 1.06 -2.26 11.87
N PHE A 307 1.84 -3.34 11.76
CA PHE A 307 2.97 -3.44 10.85
C PHE A 307 3.00 -4.85 10.27
N THR A 308 3.11 -5.01 8.95
CA THR A 308 3.13 -6.32 8.28
C THR A 308 4.02 -6.29 7.05
N GLY A 309 4.55 -7.44 6.68
CA GLY A 309 5.39 -7.64 5.50
C GLY A 309 5.92 -9.06 5.52
N LEU A 310 7.01 -9.33 4.79
CA LEU A 310 7.71 -10.60 4.93
C LEU A 310 8.60 -10.56 6.17
N HIS A 311 8.32 -11.42 7.14
CA HIS A 311 9.08 -11.49 8.38
C HIS A 311 10.47 -12.09 8.18
N MET A 312 11.47 -11.43 8.77
CA MET A 312 12.86 -11.86 8.82
C MET A 312 13.18 -12.23 10.27
N LEU A 313 12.99 -13.51 10.59
CA LEU A 313 13.10 -14.04 11.95
C LEU A 313 14.53 -14.51 12.25
N ASP A 314 15.03 -14.18 13.44
CA ASP A 314 16.31 -14.66 13.98
C ASP A 314 17.53 -14.45 13.07
N PHE A 315 17.50 -13.43 12.21
CA PHE A 315 18.64 -13.10 11.35
C PHE A 315 19.81 -12.56 12.18
N SER A 316 21.02 -13.00 11.83
CA SER A 316 22.27 -12.50 12.43
C SER A 316 22.88 -11.40 11.60
N PRO A 317 23.54 -10.41 12.24
CA PRO A 317 24.34 -9.43 11.52
C PRO A 317 25.43 -10.10 10.66
N ASN A 318 25.52 -9.72 9.40
CA ASN A 318 26.58 -10.22 8.52
C ASN A 318 27.90 -9.54 8.88
N ARG A 319 28.91 -10.31 9.32
CA ARG A 319 30.21 -9.77 9.74
C ARG A 319 31.28 -9.79 8.64
N ASN A 320 30.93 -10.21 7.42
CA ASN A 320 31.83 -10.15 6.27
C ASN A 320 31.88 -8.72 5.71
N LYS A 321 33.05 -8.06 5.79
CA LYS A 321 33.29 -6.69 5.29
C LYS A 321 33.05 -6.49 3.79
N GLU A 322 33.09 -7.57 3.01
CA GLU A 322 32.85 -7.53 1.56
C GLU A 322 31.36 -7.64 1.21
N SER A 323 30.52 -7.99 2.18
CA SER A 323 29.07 -8.05 1.95
C SER A 323 28.48 -6.66 1.93
N LYS A 324 27.57 -6.39 0.98
CA LYS A 324 26.71 -5.20 1.00
C LYS A 324 25.82 -5.10 2.26
N TRP A 325 25.67 -6.21 3.00
CA TRP A 325 24.93 -6.29 4.25
C TRP A 325 25.83 -6.29 5.49
N TYR A 326 27.10 -5.93 5.34
CA TYR A 326 28.07 -5.91 6.43
C TYR A 326 27.62 -5.01 7.58
N MET A 327 27.51 -5.58 8.77
CA MET A 327 27.24 -4.86 10.01
C MET A 327 28.44 -5.02 10.95
N PRO A 328 29.18 -3.94 11.28
CA PRO A 328 30.25 -4.00 12.26
C PRO A 328 29.75 -4.40 13.66
N GLN A 329 30.59 -5.10 14.43
CA GLN A 329 30.29 -5.50 15.81
C GLN A 329 30.18 -4.27 16.73
N GLU A 330 30.95 -3.22 16.43
CA GLU A 330 30.98 -1.96 17.18
C GLU A 330 29.71 -1.13 16.96
N VAL A 331 29.10 -1.27 15.78
CA VAL A 331 27.87 -0.56 15.41
C VAL A 331 26.64 -1.30 15.94
N TYR A 332 26.63 -2.63 15.85
CA TYR A 332 25.58 -3.47 16.43
C TYR A 332 26.20 -4.68 17.14
N PRO A 333 26.33 -4.64 18.49
CA PRO A 333 27.02 -5.69 19.25
C PRO A 333 26.18 -6.95 19.45
N GLY A 334 24.86 -6.88 19.24
CA GLY A 334 23.96 -8.02 19.37
C GLY A 334 24.30 -9.14 18.37
N SER A 335 24.06 -10.39 18.78
CA SER A 335 24.27 -11.57 17.93
C SER A 335 23.12 -11.85 16.96
N ARG A 336 21.95 -11.28 17.25
CA ARG A 336 20.70 -11.40 16.48
C ARG A 336 20.03 -10.03 16.37
N TYR A 337 19.38 -9.79 15.24
CA TYR A 337 18.45 -8.67 15.09
C TYR A 337 17.11 -9.00 15.76
N PRO A 338 16.34 -7.99 16.22
CA PRO A 338 14.92 -8.19 16.50
C PRO A 338 14.19 -8.58 15.21
N THR A 339 12.96 -9.09 15.34
CA THR A 339 12.11 -9.34 14.17
C THR A 339 11.93 -8.07 13.35
N PHE A 340 12.18 -8.16 12.05
CA PHE A 340 11.94 -7.08 11.11
C PHE A 340 11.23 -7.61 9.87
N CYS A 341 10.69 -6.72 9.02
CA CYS A 341 10.19 -7.12 7.71
C CYS A 341 11.18 -6.76 6.62
N SER A 342 11.28 -7.56 5.56
CA SER A 342 12.17 -7.28 4.42
C SER A 342 11.94 -5.88 3.83
N GLY A 343 13.03 -5.16 3.54
CA GLY A 343 12.99 -3.80 2.98
C GLY A 343 12.36 -3.67 1.59
N THR A 344 12.16 -4.79 0.88
CA THR A 344 11.50 -4.83 -0.44
C THR A 344 10.05 -4.37 -0.41
N GLY A 345 9.38 -4.45 0.74
CA GLY A 345 8.05 -3.87 0.90
C GLY A 345 7.35 -4.29 2.18
N TYR A 346 6.83 -3.32 2.92
CA TYR A 346 6.06 -3.52 4.14
C TYR A 346 4.96 -2.46 4.27
N VAL A 347 3.92 -2.79 5.05
CA VAL A 347 2.75 -1.96 5.28
C VAL A 347 2.61 -1.68 6.76
N PHE A 348 2.25 -0.45 7.09
CA PHE A 348 2.04 -0.02 8.46
C PHE A 348 0.84 0.91 8.57
N SER A 349 0.23 0.98 9.76
CA SER A 349 -0.80 2.00 10.04
C SER A 349 -0.17 3.39 10.08
N GLY A 350 -0.91 4.42 9.68
CA GLY A 350 -0.36 5.79 9.61
C GLY A 350 0.24 6.29 10.93
N ASP A 351 -0.33 5.90 12.07
CA ASP A 351 0.19 6.26 13.40
C ASP A 351 1.61 5.74 13.66
N LEU A 352 2.02 4.66 13.00
CA LEU A 352 3.37 4.14 13.13
C LEU A 352 4.42 5.00 12.45
N ALA A 353 4.08 5.79 11.43
CA ALA A 353 5.04 6.67 10.76
C ALA A 353 5.73 7.58 11.78
N GLN A 354 4.92 8.25 12.58
CA GLN A 354 5.38 9.17 13.62
C GLN A 354 6.07 8.45 14.77
N ARG A 355 5.50 7.34 15.25
CA ARG A 355 6.09 6.58 16.36
C ARG A 355 7.48 6.05 16.00
N ILE A 356 7.64 5.49 14.80
CA ILE A 356 8.93 5.00 14.30
C ILE A 356 9.89 6.15 14.11
N TYR A 357 9.46 7.26 13.48
CA TYR A 357 10.31 8.43 13.31
C TYR A 357 10.81 8.97 14.66
N VAL A 358 9.94 9.16 15.65
CA VAL A 358 10.32 9.61 17.00
C VAL A 358 11.30 8.65 17.68
N ALA A 359 11.04 7.33 17.61
CA ALA A 359 11.96 6.33 18.15
C ALA A 359 13.33 6.39 17.46
N SER A 360 13.36 6.69 16.16
CA SER A 360 14.60 6.79 15.39
C SER A 360 15.52 7.92 15.85
N LEU A 361 14.98 8.96 16.52
CA LEU A 361 15.75 10.12 16.97
C LEU A 361 16.66 9.80 18.16
N ILE A 362 16.37 8.71 18.88
CA ILE A 362 17.11 8.27 20.07
C ILE A 362 17.89 6.96 19.85
N ILE A 363 17.76 6.36 18.66
CA ILE A 363 18.47 5.13 18.29
C ILE A 363 19.63 5.50 17.35
N PRO A 364 20.86 5.01 17.59
CA PRO A 364 21.95 5.20 16.64
C PRO A 364 21.59 4.63 15.26
N ARG A 365 21.59 5.50 14.25
CA ARG A 365 21.19 5.15 12.89
C ARG A 365 22.06 4.03 12.30
N LEU A 366 21.42 3.02 11.74
CA LEU A 366 22.06 1.95 10.96
C LEU A 366 21.80 2.15 9.46
N HIS A 367 22.66 1.60 8.60
CA HIS A 367 22.52 1.72 7.14
C HIS A 367 21.57 0.68 6.53
N LEU A 368 21.35 -0.45 7.22
CA LEU A 368 20.34 -1.44 6.83
C LEU A 368 18.97 -0.95 7.31
N GLU A 369 18.23 -0.35 6.38
CA GLU A 369 16.95 0.32 6.63
C GLU A 369 15.92 -0.58 7.30
N ASP A 370 15.71 -1.77 6.75
CA ASP A 370 14.71 -2.72 7.23
C ASP A 370 15.02 -3.24 8.64
N VAL A 371 16.27 -3.57 8.90
CA VAL A 371 16.78 -3.89 10.23
C VAL A 371 16.58 -2.71 11.19
N TYR A 372 16.88 -1.49 10.74
CA TYR A 372 16.75 -0.29 11.57
C TYR A 372 15.30 0.00 11.97
N VAL A 373 14.36 -0.14 11.03
CA VAL A 373 12.92 -0.03 11.31
C VAL A 373 12.48 -1.12 12.30
N GLY A 374 12.98 -2.35 12.15
CA GLY A 374 12.76 -3.43 13.13
C GLY A 374 13.25 -3.10 14.54
N ILE A 375 14.42 -2.47 14.67
CA ILE A 375 14.94 -2.01 15.96
C ILE A 375 14.04 -0.91 16.56
N CYS A 376 13.55 0.02 15.73
CA CYS A 376 12.60 1.04 16.18
C CYS A 376 11.30 0.40 16.69
N LEU A 377 10.75 -0.57 15.98
CA LEU A 377 9.56 -1.33 16.39
C LEU A 377 9.80 -2.06 17.71
N ALA A 378 10.95 -2.71 17.88
CA ALA A 378 11.33 -3.39 19.12
C ALA A 378 11.44 -2.42 20.31
N LYS A 379 12.05 -1.23 20.12
CA LYS A 379 12.09 -0.17 21.15
C LYS A 379 10.68 0.29 21.53
N LEU A 380 9.76 0.34 20.59
CA LEU A 380 8.34 0.68 20.80
C LEU A 380 7.51 -0.49 21.36
N LYS A 381 8.09 -1.69 21.49
CA LYS A 381 7.41 -2.94 21.88
C LYS A 381 6.26 -3.30 20.95
N ILE A 382 6.48 -3.12 19.65
CA ILE A 382 5.53 -3.44 18.58
C ILE A 382 6.11 -4.59 17.78
N GLU A 383 5.48 -5.75 17.84
CA GLU A 383 5.86 -6.89 17.01
C GLU A 383 5.17 -6.79 15.64
N PRO A 384 5.89 -6.99 14.53
CA PRO A 384 5.28 -7.15 13.22
C PRO A 384 4.20 -8.24 13.25
N THR A 385 3.03 -7.93 12.73
CA THR A 385 1.94 -8.89 12.56
C THR A 385 2.27 -9.80 11.38
N PRO A 386 2.23 -11.13 11.52
CA PRO A 386 2.41 -12.04 10.39
C PRO A 386 1.33 -11.82 9.34
N PRO A 387 1.67 -11.79 8.04
CA PRO A 387 0.65 -11.81 7.01
C PRO A 387 -0.11 -13.15 7.06
N PRO A 388 -1.36 -13.22 6.57
CA PRO A 388 -2.12 -14.48 6.54
C PRO A 388 -1.41 -15.62 5.81
N ASN A 389 -0.50 -15.28 4.89
CA ASN A 389 0.38 -16.19 4.19
C ASN A 389 1.71 -15.47 3.90
N GLU A 390 2.83 -16.08 4.26
CA GLU A 390 4.18 -15.51 4.07
C GLU A 390 4.53 -15.29 2.58
N LEU A 391 3.93 -16.07 1.68
CA LEU A 391 4.13 -15.95 0.22
C LEU A 391 3.42 -14.73 -0.40
N LEU A 392 2.69 -13.94 0.40
CA LEU A 392 2.11 -12.69 -0.10
C LEU A 392 3.20 -11.64 -0.35
N PHE A 393 4.22 -11.56 0.51
CA PHE A 393 5.31 -10.61 0.39
C PHE A 393 6.58 -11.33 -0.06
N ASN A 394 6.97 -11.19 -1.33
CA ASN A 394 8.15 -11.88 -1.87
C ASN A 394 9.29 -10.88 -2.08
N HIS A 395 10.39 -11.08 -1.34
CA HIS A 395 11.64 -10.31 -1.51
C HIS A 395 12.51 -10.84 -2.67
N TRP A 396 12.04 -11.89 -3.35
CA TRP A 396 12.65 -12.45 -4.55
C TRP A 396 11.71 -12.28 -5.74
N ARG A 397 12.24 -12.54 -6.93
CA ARG A 397 11.47 -12.52 -8.16
C ARG A 397 10.61 -13.78 -8.25
N VAL A 398 9.29 -13.62 -8.24
CA VAL A 398 8.35 -14.70 -8.54
C VAL A 398 8.22 -14.81 -10.07
N PRO A 399 8.43 -16.00 -10.68
CA PRO A 399 8.25 -16.15 -12.11
C PRO A 399 6.80 -15.85 -12.51
N TYR A 400 6.65 -15.02 -13.54
CA TYR A 400 5.36 -14.45 -13.89
C TYR A 400 4.38 -15.49 -14.45
N SER A 401 3.18 -15.49 -13.86
CA SER A 401 1.95 -15.91 -14.49
C SER A 401 0.82 -15.08 -13.88
N SER A 402 -0.25 -14.83 -14.63
CA SER A 402 -1.43 -14.12 -14.12
C SER A 402 -1.99 -14.80 -12.86
N CYS A 403 -1.95 -16.14 -12.81
CA CYS A 403 -2.42 -16.91 -11.65
C CYS A 403 -1.60 -16.60 -10.39
N ARG A 404 -0.26 -16.66 -10.49
CA ARG A 404 0.61 -16.38 -9.33
C ARG A 404 0.48 -14.92 -8.89
N TYR A 405 0.51 -13.99 -9.83
CA TYR A 405 0.48 -12.55 -9.55
C TYR A 405 -0.90 -12.09 -9.04
N SER A 406 -1.97 -12.84 -9.30
CA SER A 406 -3.29 -12.64 -8.69
C SER A 406 -3.40 -13.10 -7.23
N ASN A 407 -2.38 -13.81 -6.70
CA ASN A 407 -2.38 -14.40 -5.36
C ASN A 407 -1.17 -13.98 -4.50
N LEU A 408 -0.47 -12.92 -4.88
CA LEU A 408 0.61 -12.30 -4.10
C LEU A 408 0.39 -10.80 -3.98
N ILE A 409 1.10 -10.16 -3.06
CA ILE A 409 1.16 -8.71 -2.92
C ILE A 409 2.42 -8.17 -3.58
N THR A 410 3.61 -8.73 -3.30
CA THR A 410 4.86 -8.22 -3.86
C THR A 410 5.67 -9.28 -4.61
N SER A 411 6.42 -8.83 -5.62
CA SER A 411 7.50 -9.58 -6.27
C SER A 411 8.62 -8.62 -6.63
N HIS A 412 9.87 -8.99 -6.31
CA HIS A 412 11.04 -8.11 -6.42
C HIS A 412 11.79 -8.27 -7.75
N GLY A 413 12.54 -7.23 -8.13
CA GLY A 413 13.48 -7.25 -9.26
C GLY A 413 12.79 -7.27 -10.62
N ILE A 414 11.72 -6.50 -10.79
CA ILE A 414 10.92 -6.43 -12.02
C ILE A 414 11.29 -5.18 -12.82
N HIS A 415 11.65 -5.34 -14.09
CA HIS A 415 12.03 -4.22 -14.94
C HIS A 415 10.80 -3.35 -15.30
N PRO A 416 10.92 -2.03 -15.51
CA PRO A 416 9.76 -1.16 -15.81
C PRO A 416 8.85 -1.65 -16.94
N ASN A 417 9.43 -2.13 -18.05
CA ASN A 417 8.64 -2.71 -19.15
C ASN A 417 7.88 -3.97 -18.73
N GLU A 418 8.48 -4.80 -17.88
CA GLU A 418 7.85 -6.01 -17.35
C GLU A 418 6.73 -5.65 -16.37
N ILE A 419 6.90 -4.62 -15.52
CA ILE A 419 5.83 -4.11 -14.64
C ILE A 419 4.59 -3.77 -15.47
N ILE A 420 4.77 -3.04 -16.58
CA ILE A 420 3.68 -2.66 -17.50
C ILE A 420 3.02 -3.91 -18.10
N GLN A 421 3.80 -4.83 -18.67
CA GLN A 421 3.27 -6.05 -19.29
C GLN A 421 2.53 -6.93 -18.28
N TYR A 422 3.14 -7.16 -17.12
CA TYR A 422 2.60 -8.02 -16.07
C TYR A 422 1.30 -7.44 -15.51
N TRP A 423 1.26 -6.13 -15.29
CA TRP A 423 0.06 -5.43 -14.83
C TRP A 423 -1.06 -5.50 -15.87
N GLN A 424 -0.78 -5.18 -17.13
CA GLN A 424 -1.78 -5.21 -18.21
C GLN A 424 -2.36 -6.61 -18.40
N HIS A 425 -1.51 -7.65 -18.41
CA HIS A 425 -1.96 -9.03 -18.55
C HIS A 425 -2.68 -9.55 -17.29
N LEU A 426 -2.33 -9.07 -16.10
CA LEU A 426 -3.09 -9.37 -14.88
C LEU A 426 -4.49 -8.73 -14.91
N GLN A 427 -4.57 -7.46 -15.33
CA GLN A 427 -5.83 -6.73 -15.41
C GLN A 427 -6.76 -7.28 -16.51
N SER A 428 -6.22 -7.68 -17.67
CA SER A 428 -7.02 -8.29 -18.74
C SER A 428 -7.60 -9.66 -18.34
N ASN A 429 -6.88 -10.43 -17.52
CA ASN A 429 -7.30 -11.74 -17.05
C ASN A 429 -7.90 -11.73 -15.63
N LYS A 430 -8.25 -10.55 -15.08
CA LYS A 430 -8.65 -10.39 -13.67
C LYS A 430 -9.78 -11.35 -13.22
N HIS A 431 -10.70 -11.70 -14.11
CA HIS A 431 -11.82 -12.59 -13.81
C HIS A 431 -11.44 -14.08 -13.88
N ASN A 432 -10.39 -14.43 -14.62
CA ASN A 432 -9.94 -15.81 -14.84
C ASN A 432 -8.40 -15.90 -14.88
N PRO A 433 -7.69 -15.49 -13.81
CA PRO A 433 -6.25 -15.30 -13.86
C PRO A 433 -5.47 -16.61 -14.05
N CYS A 434 -6.09 -17.76 -13.79
CA CYS A 434 -5.46 -19.08 -13.89
C CYS A 434 -5.85 -19.88 -15.15
N GLN A 435 -6.60 -19.29 -16.10
CA GLN A 435 -7.03 -20.02 -17.30
C GLN A 435 -6.00 -20.02 -18.44
N THR A 436 -5.02 -19.13 -18.44
CA THR A 436 -3.95 -19.08 -19.44
C THR A 436 -2.66 -19.70 -18.89
N THR A 437 -2.48 -21.00 -19.13
CA THR A 437 -1.15 -21.63 -19.10
C THR A 437 -0.53 -21.42 -20.48
N TRP A 438 0.41 -20.47 -20.60
CA TRP A 438 1.30 -20.39 -21.76
C TRP A 438 2.48 -21.32 -21.58
#